data_AF-A0A661CFS9-F1
#
_entry.id   AF-A0A661CFS9-F1
#
_cell.length_a   1.000
_cell.length_b   1.000
_cell.length_c   1.000
_cell.angle_alpha   90.00
_cell.angle_beta   90.00
_cell.angle_gamma   90.00
#
_symmetry.space_group_name_H-M   'P 1'
#
loop_
_entity.id
_entity.type
_entity.pdbx_description
1 polymer ?
#
loop_
_entity_poly.entity_id
_entity_poly.type
_entity_poly.pdbx_seq_one_letter_code
_entity_poly.pdbx_strand_id
1 'polypeptide(L)'
;MINYNELIQYAALFIIPIFLMGAHNWLISHLQPKTDQKLVTTHRAAEKMGLSLALFIGTVLLMFFIAPSAHLMLNVYSGLAIGFALISSFLIIPIFLSSLLKEISRQQLGLKFLYHQHLWLALFFIIATELLVLYWLKEVNNYAQQQFLVFMLGYSALIIMGGFRLAFPKPKRQTQPIEWRLKIVALIDPIIIVCLAYILINILLKIYNYLYA
;
A
#
# COMPACT_ATOMS: atom_id res chain seq x y z
N MET A 1 6.90 21.84 -25.91
CA MET A 1 7.23 22.78 -24.82
C MET A 1 7.24 21.96 -23.52
N ILE A 2 8.36 21.87 -22.80
CA ILE A 2 8.42 21.06 -21.57
C ILE A 2 7.56 21.77 -20.51
N ASN A 3 6.52 21.10 -20.02
CA ASN A 3 5.69 21.62 -18.94
C ASN A 3 6.46 21.47 -17.63
N TYR A 4 7.10 22.56 -17.18
CA TYR A 4 7.91 22.58 -15.96
C TYR A 4 7.12 22.15 -14.71
N ASN A 5 5.81 22.39 -14.67
CA ASN A 5 4.96 21.96 -13.56
C ASN A 5 4.85 20.44 -13.45
N GLU A 6 4.73 19.74 -14.59
CA GLU A 6 4.74 18.27 -14.60
C GLU A 6 6.11 17.73 -14.19
N LEU A 7 7.19 18.35 -14.66
CA LEU A 7 8.55 17.94 -14.33
C LEU A 7 8.85 18.09 -12.83
N ILE A 8 8.38 19.18 -12.21
CA ILE A 8 8.48 19.41 -10.76
C ILE A 8 7.63 18.37 -9.99
N GLN A 9 6.41 18.07 -10.46
CA GLN A 9 5.59 17.02 -9.85
C GLN A 9 6.26 15.65 -9.91
N TYR A 10 6.90 15.29 -11.02
CA TYR A 10 7.67 14.05 -11.11
C TYR A 10 8.88 14.04 -10.20
N ALA A 11 9.66 15.11 -10.19
CA ALA A 11 10.80 15.22 -9.29
C ALA A 11 10.35 15.05 -7.84
N ALA A 12 9.28 15.71 -7.42
CA ALA A 12 8.70 15.55 -6.10
C ALA A 12 8.26 14.10 -5.82
N LEU A 13 7.61 13.45 -6.78
CA LEU A 13 7.16 12.06 -6.65
C LEU A 13 8.30 11.08 -6.42
N PHE A 14 9.45 11.26 -7.07
CA PHE A 14 10.61 10.39 -6.88
C PHE A 14 11.45 10.76 -5.64
N ILE A 15 11.49 12.04 -5.24
CA ILE A 15 12.26 12.49 -4.08
C ILE A 15 11.68 11.93 -2.77
N ILE A 16 10.35 11.90 -2.63
CA ILE A 16 9.68 11.45 -1.40
C ILE A 16 10.08 10.02 -0.99
N PRO A 17 9.94 8.96 -1.82
CA PRO A 17 10.33 7.61 -1.44
C PRO A 17 11.84 7.48 -1.21
N ILE A 18 12.68 8.20 -1.96
CA ILE A 18 14.14 8.20 -1.75
C ILE A 18 14.48 8.78 -0.37
N PHE A 19 13.84 9.88 0.00
CA PHE A 19 14.01 10.49 1.32
C PHE A 19 13.53 9.54 2.43
N LEU A 20 12.38 8.89 2.25
CA LEU A 20 11.87 7.89 3.20
C LEU A 20 12.81 6.69 3.34
N MET A 21 13.38 6.17 2.25
CA MET A 21 14.39 5.10 2.29
C MET A 21 15.67 5.57 3.01
N GLY A 22 16.11 6.81 2.79
CA GLY A 22 17.22 7.41 3.53
C GLY A 22 16.95 7.53 5.03
N ALA A 23 15.75 7.98 5.40
CA ALA A 23 15.31 8.07 6.79
C ALA A 23 15.24 6.68 7.45
N HIS A 24 14.71 5.68 6.75
CA HIS A 24 14.70 4.29 7.18
C HIS A 24 16.11 3.76 7.45
N ASN A 25 17.03 3.96 6.51
CA ASN A 25 18.42 3.51 6.63
C ASN A 25 19.13 4.18 7.80
N TRP A 26 18.92 5.49 7.98
CA TRP A 26 19.46 6.22 9.12
C TRP A 26 18.88 5.72 10.44
N LEU A 27 17.59 5.39 10.50
CA LEU A 27 16.98 4.83 11.71
C LEU A 27 17.54 3.44 12.03
N ILE A 28 17.68 2.57 11.02
CA ILE A 28 18.21 1.22 11.19
C ILE A 28 19.69 1.21 11.55
N SER A 29 20.52 2.10 10.98
CA SER A 29 21.95 2.14 11.27
C SER A 29 22.29 2.47 12.73
N HIS A 30 21.34 3.08 13.45
CA HIS A 30 21.49 3.44 14.87
C HIS A 30 20.85 2.42 15.82
N LEU A 31 20.20 1.37 15.30
CA LEU A 31 19.74 0.24 16.10
C LEU A 31 20.92 -0.70 16.31
N GLN A 32 21.23 -1.04 17.56
CA GLN A 32 22.26 -2.05 17.84
C GLN A 32 21.88 -3.37 17.15
N PRO A 33 22.80 -4.04 16.44
CA PRO A 33 22.53 -5.31 15.76
C PRO A 33 22.13 -6.45 16.73
N LYS A 34 22.24 -6.25 18.04
CA LYS A 34 21.81 -7.21 19.06
C LYS A 34 20.32 -7.13 19.43
N THR A 35 19.60 -6.07 19.03
CA THR A 35 18.13 -5.98 19.17
C THR A 35 17.41 -6.64 17.99
N ASP A 36 18.15 -7.46 17.24
CA ASP A 36 17.66 -8.31 16.18
C ASP A 36 16.45 -9.14 16.64
N GLN A 37 15.51 -9.29 15.71
CA GLN A 37 14.40 -10.24 15.67
C GLN A 37 13.00 -9.81 16.13
N LYS A 38 12.78 -8.63 16.72
CA LYS A 38 11.46 -8.33 17.31
C LYS A 38 10.67 -7.13 16.75
N LEU A 39 11.04 -6.48 15.64
CA LEU A 39 10.12 -5.45 15.07
C LEU A 39 8.85 -6.09 14.53
N VAL A 40 8.98 -7.02 13.60
CA VAL A 40 7.81 -7.66 12.99
C VAL A 40 7.59 -9.00 13.66
N THR A 41 6.66 -9.01 14.62
CA THR A 41 6.21 -10.25 15.24
C THR A 41 5.58 -11.15 14.20
N THR A 42 5.82 -12.45 14.30
CA THR A 42 5.03 -13.47 13.59
C THR A 42 3.58 -13.36 14.07
N HIS A 43 2.81 -12.46 13.47
CA HIS A 43 1.38 -12.33 13.77
C HIS A 43 0.72 -13.66 13.52
N ARG A 44 -0.16 -14.08 14.44
CA ARG A 44 -0.94 -15.31 14.28
C ARG A 44 -1.76 -15.19 13.00
N ALA A 45 -2.00 -16.34 12.34
CA ALA A 45 -2.82 -16.39 11.13
C ALA A 45 -4.18 -15.68 11.33
N ALA A 46 -4.80 -15.84 12.49
CA ALA A 46 -6.04 -15.17 12.85
C ALA A 46 -5.98 -13.62 12.81
N GLU A 47 -4.84 -13.02 13.19
CA GLU A 47 -4.67 -11.55 13.16
C GLU A 47 -4.47 -11.06 11.74
N LYS A 48 -3.70 -11.80 10.94
CA LYS A 48 -3.56 -11.52 9.51
C LYS A 48 -4.89 -11.65 8.77
N MET A 49 -5.69 -12.65 9.12
CA MET A 49 -7.06 -12.83 8.60
C MET A 49 -7.98 -11.68 9.03
N GLY A 50 -7.93 -11.27 10.30
CA GLY A 50 -8.70 -10.11 10.79
C GLY A 50 -8.34 -8.81 10.08
N LEU A 51 -7.05 -8.56 9.84
CA LEU A 51 -6.59 -7.41 9.07
C LEU A 51 -6.97 -7.51 7.58
N SER A 52 -6.95 -8.71 6.99
CA SER A 52 -7.41 -8.93 5.61
C SER A 52 -8.92 -8.66 5.49
N LEU A 53 -9.70 -9.12 6.46
CA LEU A 53 -11.13 -8.87 6.52
C LEU A 53 -11.42 -7.37 6.70
N ALA A 54 -10.67 -6.68 7.57
CA ALA A 54 -10.78 -5.24 7.75
C ALA A 54 -10.42 -4.47 6.47
N LEU A 55 -9.37 -4.86 5.75
CA LEU A 55 -9.00 -4.28 4.47
C LEU A 55 -10.11 -4.52 3.42
N PHE A 56 -10.66 -5.72 3.36
CA PHE A 56 -11.76 -6.05 2.45
C PHE A 56 -13.00 -5.20 2.74
N ILE A 57 -13.49 -5.21 3.98
CA ILE A 57 -14.67 -4.44 4.40
C ILE A 57 -14.42 -2.95 4.15
N GLY A 58 -13.25 -2.42 4.52
CA GLY A 58 -12.88 -1.03 4.28
C GLY A 58 -12.88 -0.66 2.79
N THR A 59 -12.35 -1.53 1.94
CA THR A 59 -12.32 -1.33 0.48
C THR A 59 -13.73 -1.31 -0.09
N VAL A 60 -14.57 -2.26 0.31
CA VAL A 60 -15.98 -2.32 -0.13
C VAL A 60 -16.76 -1.09 0.37
N LEU A 61 -16.55 -0.67 1.61
CA LEU A 61 -17.17 0.56 2.15
C LEU A 61 -16.72 1.81 1.38
N LEU A 62 -15.44 1.91 1.00
CA LEU A 62 -14.96 2.98 0.13
C LEU A 62 -15.66 2.97 -1.22
N MET A 63 -15.84 1.79 -1.82
CA MET A 63 -16.59 1.65 -3.08
C MET A 63 -18.05 2.09 -2.94
N PHE A 64 -18.72 1.75 -1.83
CA PHE A 64 -20.07 2.23 -1.54
C PHE A 64 -20.12 3.74 -1.31
N PHE A 65 -19.11 4.31 -0.64
CA PHE A 65 -19.05 5.73 -0.36
C PHE A 65 -18.91 6.56 -1.65
N ILE A 66 -18.08 6.12 -2.59
CA ILE A 66 -17.84 6.85 -3.85
C ILE A 66 -18.95 6.66 -4.88
N ALA A 67 -19.69 5.55 -4.83
CA ALA A 67 -20.82 5.26 -5.73
C ALA A 67 -22.01 4.65 -4.95
N PRO A 68 -22.79 5.48 -4.24
CA PRO A 68 -23.80 5.02 -3.26
C PRO A 68 -25.08 4.41 -3.84
N SER A 69 -25.25 4.38 -5.16
CA SER A 69 -26.45 3.86 -5.81
C SER A 69 -26.48 2.32 -5.83
N ALA A 70 -27.36 1.71 -5.04
CA ALA A 70 -27.51 0.26 -4.90
C ALA A 70 -27.78 -0.48 -6.22
N HIS A 71 -28.44 0.15 -7.20
CA HIS A 71 -28.71 -0.44 -8.51
C HIS A 71 -27.44 -0.69 -9.35
N LEU A 72 -26.37 0.07 -9.08
CA LEU A 72 -25.10 -0.04 -9.76
C LEU A 72 -24.22 -1.19 -9.21
N MET A 73 -24.52 -1.70 -8.01
CA MET A 73 -23.81 -2.82 -7.38
C MET A 73 -24.23 -4.21 -7.88
N LEU A 74 -25.38 -4.30 -8.58
CA LEU A 74 -25.89 -5.55 -9.17
C LEU A 74 -25.37 -5.81 -10.60
N ASN A 75 -24.54 -4.91 -11.12
CA ASN A 75 -23.87 -5.11 -12.40
C ASN A 75 -22.75 -6.16 -12.26
N VAL A 76 -22.51 -6.94 -13.31
CA VAL A 76 -21.45 -7.98 -13.37
C VAL A 76 -20.08 -7.38 -13.02
N TYR A 77 -19.80 -6.15 -13.48
CA TYR A 77 -18.55 -5.45 -13.17
C TYR A 77 -18.36 -5.15 -11.68
N SER A 78 -19.45 -4.88 -10.96
CA SER A 78 -19.42 -4.66 -9.51
C SER A 78 -19.08 -5.95 -8.76
N GLY A 79 -19.64 -7.07 -9.21
CA GLY A 79 -19.29 -8.41 -8.70
C GLY A 79 -17.81 -8.75 -8.94
N LEU A 80 -17.28 -8.42 -10.11
CA LEU A 80 -15.85 -8.59 -10.42
C LEU A 80 -14.96 -7.72 -9.53
N ALA A 81 -15.30 -6.44 -9.36
CA ALA A 81 -14.53 -5.51 -8.54
C ALA A 81 -14.51 -5.93 -7.05
N ILE A 82 -15.67 -6.32 -6.50
CA ILE A 82 -15.78 -6.81 -5.12
C ILE A 82 -15.07 -8.16 -4.95
N GLY A 83 -15.25 -9.09 -5.89
CA GLY A 83 -14.62 -10.41 -5.85
C GLY A 83 -13.09 -10.31 -5.91
N PHE A 84 -12.56 -9.43 -6.75
CA PHE A 84 -11.12 -9.18 -6.80
C PHE A 84 -10.62 -8.45 -5.56
N ALA A 85 -11.36 -7.46 -5.02
CA ALA A 85 -11.00 -6.79 -3.77
C ALA A 85 -10.94 -7.77 -2.59
N LEU A 86 -11.79 -8.80 -2.58
CA LEU A 86 -11.71 -9.91 -1.63
C LEU A 86 -10.41 -10.68 -1.80
N ILE A 87 -10.14 -11.18 -3.01
CA ILE A 87 -8.93 -11.98 -3.30
C ILE A 87 -7.67 -11.15 -2.98
N SER A 88 -7.61 -9.91 -3.44
CA SER A 88 -6.46 -9.03 -3.22
C SER A 88 -6.25 -8.74 -1.74
N SER A 89 -7.30 -8.47 -0.97
CA SER A 89 -7.18 -8.22 0.48
C SER A 89 -6.60 -9.42 1.24
N PHE A 90 -7.02 -10.64 0.86
CA PHE A 90 -6.54 -11.90 1.46
C PHE A 90 -5.18 -12.38 0.94
N LEU A 91 -4.64 -11.76 -0.12
CA LEU A 91 -3.28 -12.02 -0.60
C LEU A 91 -2.29 -10.93 -0.15
N ILE A 92 -2.68 -9.66 -0.23
CA ILE A 92 -1.86 -8.49 0.13
C ILE A 92 -1.44 -8.58 1.59
N ILE A 93 -2.37 -8.69 2.54
CA ILE A 93 -2.05 -8.61 3.97
C ILE A 93 -1.27 -9.84 4.46
N PRO A 94 -1.72 -11.10 4.26
CA PRO A 94 -1.10 -12.25 4.92
C PRO A 94 0.23 -12.66 4.31
N ILE A 95 0.34 -12.52 2.98
CA ILE A 95 1.41 -13.10 2.16
C ILE A 95 2.43 -12.03 1.78
N PHE A 96 2.00 -10.94 1.14
CA PHE A 96 2.95 -9.99 0.54
C PHE A 96 3.39 -8.91 1.52
N LEU A 97 2.45 -8.13 2.07
CA LEU A 97 2.73 -7.01 2.96
C LEU A 97 3.40 -7.48 4.26
N SER A 98 2.92 -8.56 4.88
CA SER A 98 3.56 -9.10 6.08
C SER A 98 5.00 -9.59 5.83
N SER A 99 5.26 -10.23 4.69
CA SER A 99 6.61 -10.72 4.36
C SER A 99 7.54 -9.57 4.00
N LEU A 100 7.04 -8.60 3.23
CA LEU A 100 7.75 -7.41 2.81
C LEU A 100 8.13 -6.51 3.99
N LEU A 101 7.20 -6.22 4.91
CA LEU A 101 7.49 -5.44 6.11
C LEU A 101 8.50 -6.14 7.04
N LYS A 102 8.42 -7.48 7.14
CA LYS A 102 9.41 -8.26 7.89
C LYS A 102 10.82 -8.14 7.31
N GLU A 103 10.93 -7.95 6.01
CA GLU A 103 12.19 -7.87 5.30
C GLU A 103 12.78 -6.46 5.32
N ILE A 104 11.95 -5.43 5.05
CA ILE A 104 12.33 -4.02 5.11
C ILE A 104 12.83 -3.64 6.51
N SER A 105 12.12 -4.07 7.55
CA SER A 105 12.49 -3.78 8.94
C SER A 105 13.80 -4.41 9.41
N ARG A 106 14.41 -5.31 8.62
CA ARG A 106 15.65 -6.04 8.97
C ARG A 106 16.86 -5.61 8.17
N GLN A 107 16.69 -4.77 7.15
CA GLN A 107 17.75 -4.50 6.18
C GLN A 107 17.79 -3.02 5.80
N GLN A 108 18.99 -2.55 5.49
CA GLN A 108 19.15 -1.28 4.81
C GLN A 108 18.58 -1.40 3.39
N LEU A 109 17.70 -0.47 3.04
CA LEU A 109 17.08 -0.35 1.74
C LEU A 109 18.08 0.25 0.76
N GLY A 110 18.35 -0.46 -0.33
CA GLY A 110 19.08 0.05 -1.47
C GLY A 110 18.39 -0.37 -2.76
N LEU A 111 19.04 -0.15 -3.91
CA LEU A 111 18.45 -0.51 -5.22
C LEU A 111 18.05 -1.99 -5.32
N LYS A 112 18.72 -2.89 -4.60
CA LYS A 112 18.36 -4.32 -4.52
C LYS A 112 16.93 -4.56 -4.01
N PHE A 113 16.40 -3.66 -3.18
CA PHE A 113 15.03 -3.73 -2.69
C PHE A 113 13.99 -3.64 -3.83
N LEU A 114 14.29 -2.86 -4.88
CA LEU A 114 13.41 -2.73 -6.04
C LEU A 114 13.29 -4.03 -6.86
N TYR A 115 14.16 -5.01 -6.65
CA TYR A 115 14.11 -6.31 -7.32
C TYR A 115 13.46 -7.39 -6.45
N HIS A 116 12.89 -7.02 -5.30
CA HIS A 116 12.32 -8.00 -4.38
C HIS A 116 10.98 -8.55 -4.88
N GLN A 117 10.83 -9.87 -4.93
CA GLN A 117 9.63 -10.51 -5.46
C GLN A 117 8.36 -10.13 -4.66
N HIS A 118 8.45 -10.07 -3.34
CA HIS A 118 7.32 -9.68 -2.48
C HIS A 118 6.91 -8.21 -2.67
N LEU A 119 7.84 -7.34 -3.04
CA LEU A 119 7.54 -5.94 -3.39
C LEU A 119 6.69 -5.90 -4.67
N TRP A 120 7.17 -6.51 -5.74
CA TRP A 120 6.44 -6.52 -7.02
C TRP A 120 5.07 -7.15 -6.93
N LEU A 121 4.91 -8.24 -6.17
CA LEU A 121 3.61 -8.86 -5.94
C LEU A 121 2.68 -7.96 -5.13
N ALA A 122 3.17 -7.31 -4.07
CA ALA A 122 2.37 -6.34 -3.33
C ALA A 122 1.91 -5.18 -4.23
N LEU A 123 2.85 -4.58 -4.99
CA LEU A 123 2.56 -3.49 -5.93
C LEU A 123 1.55 -3.93 -6.99
N PHE A 124 1.72 -5.11 -7.58
CA PHE A 124 0.81 -5.66 -8.58
C PHE A 124 -0.63 -5.75 -8.05
N PHE A 125 -0.83 -6.35 -6.87
CA PHE A 125 -2.18 -6.52 -6.33
C PHE A 125 -2.83 -5.20 -5.87
N ILE A 126 -2.05 -4.26 -5.35
CA ILE A 126 -2.52 -2.91 -5.00
C ILE A 126 -2.98 -2.20 -6.28
N ILE A 127 -2.12 -2.12 -7.29
CA ILE A 127 -2.41 -1.42 -8.55
C ILE A 127 -3.55 -2.11 -9.30
N ALA A 128 -3.57 -3.44 -9.35
CA ALA A 128 -4.65 -4.17 -10.01
C ALA A 128 -6.01 -3.90 -9.34
N THR A 129 -6.04 -3.76 -8.01
CA THR A 129 -7.25 -3.40 -7.27
C THR A 129 -7.70 -1.99 -7.62
N GLU A 130 -6.78 -1.02 -7.63
CA GLU A 130 -7.06 0.37 -8.02
C GLU A 130 -7.56 0.47 -9.47
N LEU A 131 -6.87 -0.17 -10.42
CA LEU A 131 -7.25 -0.15 -11.84
C LEU A 131 -8.59 -0.84 -12.09
N LEU A 132 -8.89 -1.92 -11.38
CA LEU A 132 -10.19 -2.59 -11.50
C LEU A 132 -11.32 -1.72 -10.96
N VAL A 133 -11.09 -0.99 -9.85
CA VAL A 133 -12.06 -0.03 -9.34
C VAL A 133 -12.21 1.16 -10.28
N LEU A 134 -11.13 1.65 -10.91
CA LEU A 134 -11.22 2.67 -11.95
C LEU A 134 -12.06 2.20 -13.14
N TYR A 135 -11.81 0.98 -13.61
CA TYR A 135 -12.58 0.39 -14.70
C TYR A 135 -14.06 0.30 -14.34
N TRP A 136 -14.36 -0.22 -13.15
CA TRP A 136 -15.72 -0.27 -12.62
C TRP A 136 -16.36 1.12 -12.54
N LEU A 137 -15.67 2.12 -11.97
CA LEU A 137 -16.18 3.50 -11.90
C LEU A 137 -16.47 4.09 -13.28
N LYS A 138 -15.64 3.79 -14.29
CA LYS A 138 -15.84 4.24 -15.66
C LYS A 138 -17.11 3.64 -16.29
N GLU A 139 -17.40 2.37 -16.02
CA GLU A 139 -18.64 1.71 -16.48
C GLU A 139 -19.89 2.24 -15.77
N VAL A 140 -19.72 2.73 -14.54
CA VAL A 140 -20.81 3.15 -13.66
C VAL A 140 -21.10 4.65 -13.76
N ASN A 141 -20.11 5.48 -14.10
CA ASN A 141 -20.24 6.93 -14.06
C ASN A 141 -19.45 7.63 -15.18
N ASN A 142 -20.07 8.65 -15.79
CA ASN A 142 -19.46 9.46 -16.86
C ASN A 142 -18.30 10.36 -16.36
N TYR A 143 -18.21 10.63 -15.06
CA TYR A 143 -17.14 11.44 -14.45
C TYR A 143 -16.45 10.69 -13.28
N ALA A 144 -15.59 9.74 -13.63
CA ALA A 144 -14.94 8.83 -12.68
C ALA A 144 -13.68 9.39 -11.98
N GLN A 145 -13.07 10.47 -12.48
CA GLN A 145 -11.73 10.91 -12.06
C GLN A 145 -11.65 11.33 -10.59
N GLN A 146 -12.58 12.16 -10.10
CA GLN A 146 -12.57 12.61 -8.71
C GLN A 146 -12.86 11.46 -7.74
N GLN A 147 -13.85 10.61 -8.06
CA GLN A 147 -14.20 9.43 -7.27
C GLN A 147 -13.04 8.44 -7.17
N PHE A 148 -12.34 8.22 -8.29
CA PHE A 148 -11.17 7.37 -8.33
C PHE A 148 -10.02 7.90 -7.47
N LEU A 149 -9.78 9.22 -7.48
CA LEU A 149 -8.74 9.82 -6.64
C LEU A 149 -9.07 9.67 -5.15
N VAL A 150 -10.33 9.89 -4.77
CA VAL A 150 -10.81 9.66 -3.39
C VAL A 150 -10.63 8.19 -2.99
N PHE A 151 -10.94 7.26 -3.90
CA PHE A 151 -10.73 5.84 -3.67
C PHE A 151 -9.25 5.51 -3.44
N MET A 152 -8.34 5.96 -4.33
CA MET A 152 -6.90 5.70 -4.20
C MET A 152 -6.35 6.21 -2.85
N LEU A 153 -6.73 7.43 -2.44
CA LEU A 153 -6.30 8.00 -1.16
C LEU A 153 -6.85 7.19 0.03
N GLY A 154 -8.12 6.81 -0.01
CA GLY A 154 -8.74 6.00 1.04
C GLY A 154 -8.12 4.60 1.13
N TYR A 155 -7.92 3.94 -0.01
CA TYR A 155 -7.34 2.60 -0.08
C TYR A 155 -5.89 2.59 0.39
N SER A 156 -5.12 3.60 -0.01
CA SER A 156 -3.75 3.84 0.49
C SER A 156 -3.72 3.96 2.02
N ALA A 157 -4.65 4.73 2.60
CA ALA A 157 -4.75 4.87 4.06
C ALA A 157 -5.05 3.52 4.76
N LEU A 158 -5.94 2.70 4.18
CA LEU A 158 -6.23 1.36 4.70
C LEU A 158 -4.99 0.45 4.68
N ILE A 159 -4.22 0.46 3.59
CA ILE A 159 -2.98 -0.32 3.49
C ILE A 159 -1.95 0.16 4.51
N ILE A 160 -1.78 1.47 4.68
CA ILE A 160 -0.86 2.04 5.68
C ILE A 160 -1.28 1.63 7.09
N MET A 161 -2.56 1.74 7.44
CA MET A 161 -3.08 1.32 8.75
C MET A 161 -2.87 -0.18 9.01
N GLY A 162 -3.13 -1.02 7.99
CA GLY A 162 -2.90 -2.46 8.06
C GLY A 162 -1.41 -2.80 8.21
N GLY A 163 -0.56 -2.15 7.42
CA GLY A 163 0.89 -2.31 7.47
C GLY A 163 1.49 -1.86 8.81
N PHE A 164 1.06 -0.72 9.32
CA PHE A 164 1.44 -0.23 10.65
C PHE A 164 1.07 -1.24 11.74
N ARG A 165 -0.15 -1.80 11.68
CA ARG A 165 -0.59 -2.82 12.63
C ARG A 165 0.22 -4.11 12.56
N LEU A 166 0.73 -4.48 11.38
CA LEU A 166 1.61 -5.62 11.18
C LEU A 166 3.07 -5.34 11.61
N ALA A 167 3.51 -4.10 11.51
CA ALA A 167 4.88 -3.70 11.78
C ALA A 167 5.14 -3.41 13.27
N PHE A 168 4.09 -3.18 14.08
CA PHE A 168 4.21 -2.95 15.51
C PHE A 168 4.30 -4.24 16.32
N PRO A 169 5.36 -4.42 17.14
CA PRO A 169 5.46 -5.61 17.97
C PRO A 169 4.44 -5.57 19.11
N LYS A 170 3.80 -6.72 19.34
CA LYS A 170 3.00 -6.90 20.56
C LYS A 170 3.91 -6.85 21.79
N PRO A 171 3.55 -6.11 22.85
CA PRO A 171 4.29 -6.13 24.08
C PRO A 171 4.29 -7.55 24.64
N LYS A 172 5.47 -8.18 24.73
CA LYS A 172 5.62 -9.37 25.57
C LYS A 172 5.47 -8.92 27.03
N ARG A 173 4.95 -9.81 27.89
CA ARG A 173 4.70 -9.63 29.34
C ARG A 173 5.86 -9.08 30.19
N GLN A 174 7.02 -8.80 29.61
CA GLN A 174 8.14 -8.10 30.25
C GLN A 174 8.49 -6.89 29.37
N THR A 175 8.02 -5.74 29.82
CA THR A 175 8.12 -4.42 29.19
C THR A 175 9.57 -3.92 29.15
N GLN A 176 10.25 -4.15 28.04
CA GLN A 176 11.22 -3.18 27.56
C GLN A 176 10.46 -2.13 26.73
N PRO A 177 10.67 -0.82 26.97
CA PRO A 177 10.07 0.20 26.13
C PRO A 177 10.53 0.00 24.69
N ILE A 178 9.57 -0.13 23.76
CA ILE A 178 9.86 -0.12 22.32
C ILE A 178 10.53 1.22 22.02
N GLU A 179 11.79 1.18 21.59
CA GLU A 179 12.54 2.38 21.20
C GLU A 179 11.73 3.19 20.17
N TRP A 180 11.69 4.51 20.33
CA TRP A 180 10.93 5.40 19.46
C TRP A 180 11.34 5.25 17.98
N ARG A 181 12.62 4.92 17.72
CA ARG A 181 13.15 4.66 16.38
C ARG A 181 12.40 3.52 15.68
N LEU A 182 12.08 2.45 16.42
CA LEU A 182 11.35 1.30 15.89
C LEU A 182 9.91 1.64 15.52
N LYS A 183 9.28 2.52 16.31
CA LYS A 183 7.93 3.02 16.03
C LYS A 183 7.90 3.83 14.73
N ILE A 184 8.96 4.60 14.47
CA ILE A 184 9.08 5.39 13.25
C ILE A 184 9.37 4.48 12.05
N VAL A 185 10.25 3.48 12.17
CA VAL A 185 10.49 2.49 11.09
C VAL A 185 9.18 1.78 10.72
N ALA A 186 8.44 1.28 11.70
CA ALA A 186 7.14 0.62 11.49
C ALA A 186 6.08 1.52 10.83
N LEU A 187 6.25 2.84 10.90
CA LEU A 187 5.40 3.82 10.21
C LEU A 187 5.90 4.12 8.79
N ILE A 188 7.21 4.23 8.59
CA ILE A 188 7.82 4.58 7.30
C ILE A 188 7.69 3.43 6.30
N ASP A 189 7.86 2.17 6.72
CA ASP A 189 7.90 1.02 5.80
C ASP A 189 6.62 0.86 4.96
N PRO A 190 5.40 0.91 5.53
CA PRO A 190 4.17 0.86 4.74
C PRO A 190 4.02 2.06 3.80
N ILE A 191 4.49 3.25 4.21
CA ILE A 191 4.40 4.48 3.41
C ILE A 191 5.29 4.37 2.18
N ILE A 192 6.52 3.83 2.31
CA ILE A 192 7.41 3.57 1.17
C ILE A 192 6.71 2.71 0.11
N ILE A 193 6.03 1.63 0.55
CA ILE A 193 5.34 0.70 -0.35
C ILE A 193 4.21 1.40 -1.12
N VAL A 194 3.38 2.19 -0.42
CA VAL A 194 2.29 2.95 -1.04
C VAL A 194 2.81 4.03 -1.98
N CYS A 195 3.89 4.74 -1.61
CA CYS A 195 4.53 5.71 -2.51
C CYS A 195 5.01 5.05 -3.80
N LEU A 196 5.62 3.87 -3.72
CA LEU A 196 6.05 3.12 -4.90
C LEU A 196 4.86 2.67 -5.77
N ALA A 197 3.76 2.22 -5.17
CA ALA A 197 2.53 1.88 -5.89
C ALA A 197 1.96 3.10 -6.63
N TYR A 198 1.90 4.24 -5.95
CA TYR A 198 1.39 5.49 -6.51
C TYR A 198 2.25 6.03 -7.67
N ILE A 199 3.57 5.89 -7.58
CA ILE A 199 4.46 6.26 -8.70
C ILE A 199 4.18 5.35 -9.90
N LEU A 200 4.08 4.04 -9.67
CA LEU A 200 3.88 3.08 -10.73
C LEU A 200 2.52 3.25 -11.42
N ILE A 201 1.44 3.51 -10.67
CA ILE A 201 0.13 3.77 -11.28
C ILE A 201 0.13 5.06 -12.11
N ASN A 202 0.80 6.12 -11.66
CA ASN A 202 0.93 7.36 -12.45
C ASN A 202 1.71 7.14 -13.75
N ILE A 203 2.78 6.35 -13.72
CA ILE A 203 3.55 5.98 -14.91
C ILE A 203 2.66 5.18 -15.87
N LEU A 204 1.94 4.17 -15.38
CA LEU A 204 1.07 3.32 -16.19
C LEU A 204 -0.06 4.11 -16.85
N LEU A 205 -0.73 4.99 -16.10
CA LEU A 205 -1.79 5.85 -16.65
C LEU A 205 -1.26 6.80 -17.72
N LYS A 206 -0.07 7.37 -17.54
CA LYS A 206 0.56 8.22 -18.56
C LYS A 206 0.96 7.45 -19.81
N ILE A 207 1.54 6.26 -19.66
CA ILE A 207 1.87 5.39 -20.80
C ILE A 207 0.60 5.02 -21.56
N TYR A 208 -0.46 4.64 -20.85
CA TYR A 208 -1.76 4.34 -21.45
C TYR A 208 -2.30 5.54 -22.23
N ASN A 209 -2.33 6.72 -21.60
CA ASN A 209 -2.79 7.94 -22.27
C ASN A 209 -1.91 8.31 -23.47
N TYR A 210 -0.60 8.08 -23.44
CA TYR A 210 0.28 8.34 -24.59
C TYR A 210 0.06 7.35 -25.75
N LEU A 211 -0.24 6.09 -25.44
CA LEU A 211 -0.42 5.05 -26.46
C LEU A 211 -1.81 5.05 -27.11
N TYR A 212 -2.83 5.55 -26.40
CA TYR A 212 -4.23 5.45 -26.80
C TYR A 212 -4.96 6.81 -26.92
N ALA A 213 -4.26 7.94 -26.76
CA ALA A 213 -4.76 9.27 -27.15
C ALA A 213 -4.19 9.68 -28.52
#